data_AF-A0A383V535-F1
#
_entry.id   AF-A0A383V535-F1
#
_cell.length_a   1.000
_cell.length_b   1.000
_cell.length_c   1.000
_cell.angle_alpha   90.00
_cell.angle_beta   90.00
_cell.angle_gamma   90.00
#
_symmetry.space_group_name_H-M   'P 1'
#
loop_
_entity.id
_entity.type
_entity.pdbx_description
1 polymer ?
#
loop_
_entity_poly.entity_id
_entity_poly.type
_entity_poly.pdbx_seq_one_letter_code
_entity_poly.pdbx_strand_id
1 'polypeptide(L)'
;MAHCSAKLDEVSRNCILEEAIRREERTMRLNTEFTVSDPRKMPIVPEKPNYTTPASQPTEQQLQAAHDKLVTLTNFKHTEHLPSQVYALPATGNMEYGFFSSKQLMERDNMFQHNKGHCDVTKYAASYTAMTGVTPFHNTHGAGGAAATKKK
;
A
#
# COMPACT_ATOMS: atom_id res chain seq x y z
N MET A 1 -6.91 31.17 19.67
CA MET A 1 -5.60 30.62 19.27
C MET A 1 -5.85 29.18 18.84
N ALA A 2 -5.90 28.92 17.53
CA ALA A 2 -6.20 27.59 17.00
C ALA A 2 -4.91 26.77 16.89
N HIS A 3 -4.87 25.62 17.56
CA HIS A 3 -3.84 24.60 17.40
C HIS A 3 -4.13 23.81 16.12
N CYS A 4 -3.32 23.99 15.08
CA CYS A 4 -3.36 23.17 13.88
C CYS A 4 -2.23 22.13 13.94
N SER A 5 -2.62 20.86 13.74
CA SER A 5 -1.77 19.66 13.66
C SER A 5 -0.47 19.90 12.89
N ALA A 6 0.68 19.53 13.49
CA ALA A 6 2.03 19.59 12.92
C ALA A 6 2.30 18.55 11.81
N LYS A 7 1.33 18.32 10.94
CA LYS A 7 1.50 17.55 9.70
C LYS A 7 1.78 18.56 8.59
N LEU A 8 2.80 18.28 7.77
CA LEU A 8 3.17 19.09 6.62
C LEU A 8 1.94 19.38 5.76
N ASP A 9 1.54 20.65 5.69
CA ASP A 9 0.52 21.10 4.78
C ASP A 9 1.17 21.40 3.43
N GLU A 10 1.12 20.40 2.54
CA GLU A 10 1.67 20.47 1.19
C GLU A 10 0.94 21.52 0.33
N VAL A 11 -0.30 21.87 0.69
CA VAL A 11 -1.09 22.88 -0.02
C VAL A 11 -0.59 24.28 0.32
N SER A 12 -0.36 24.61 1.59
CA SER A 12 0.22 25.92 1.97
C SER A 12 1.70 26.07 1.63
N ARG A 13 2.45 24.99 1.36
CA ARG A 13 3.78 25.07 0.72
C ARG A 13 3.68 25.47 -0.76
N ASN A 14 2.59 25.13 -1.43
CA ASN A 14 2.37 25.37 -2.85
C ASN A 14 1.46 26.59 -3.06
N CYS A 15 2.03 27.81 -3.00
CA CYS A 15 1.27 29.06 -3.17
C CYS A 15 0.44 29.11 -4.48
N ILE A 16 0.88 28.41 -5.53
CA ILE A 16 0.16 28.30 -6.80
C ILE A 16 -1.14 27.48 -6.65
N LEU A 17 -1.09 26.39 -5.88
CA LEU A 17 -2.25 25.54 -5.64
C LEU A 17 -3.28 26.25 -4.75
N GLU A 18 -2.81 26.98 -3.73
CA GLU A 18 -3.67 27.81 -2.90
C GLU A 18 -4.43 28.86 -3.71
N GLU A 19 -3.73 29.60 -4.59
CA GLU A 19 -4.37 30.57 -5.49
C GLU A 19 -5.34 29.90 -6.48
N ALA A 20 -5.03 28.71 -6.98
CA ALA A 20 -5.91 27.97 -7.88
C ALA A 20 -7.21 27.56 -7.18
N ILE A 21 -7.11 26.97 -5.98
CA ILE A 21 -8.28 26.59 -5.16
C ILE A 21 -9.12 27.83 -4.84
N ARG A 22 -8.48 28.94 -4.42
CA ARG A 22 -9.18 30.19 -4.09
C ARG A 22 -9.93 30.79 -5.28
N ARG A 23 -9.38 30.67 -6.49
CA ARG A 23 -10.03 31.09 -7.73
C ARG A 23 -11.21 30.19 -8.06
N GLU A 24 -11.04 28.89 -7.92
CA GLU A 24 -12.10 27.90 -8.14
C GLU A 24 -13.28 28.15 -7.19
N GLU A 25 -13.03 28.24 -5.89
CA GLU A 25 -14.05 28.53 -4.87
C GLU A 25 -14.80 29.84 -5.13
N ARG A 26 -14.10 30.89 -5.58
CA ARG A 26 -14.73 32.17 -5.95
C ARG A 26 -15.74 32.01 -7.09
N THR A 27 -15.47 31.12 -8.04
CA THR A 27 -16.35 30.85 -9.19
C THR A 27 -17.32 29.68 -8.99
N MET A 28 -17.10 28.86 -7.96
CA MET A 28 -17.91 27.69 -7.67
C MET A 28 -19.32 28.13 -7.23
N ARG A 29 -20.26 28.11 -8.17
CA ARG A 29 -21.68 28.29 -7.88
C ARG A 29 -22.32 26.93 -7.76
N LEU A 30 -22.51 26.46 -6.53
CA LEU A 30 -23.34 25.30 -6.28
C LEU A 30 -24.81 25.72 -6.48
N ASN A 31 -25.41 25.36 -7.62
CA ASN A 31 -26.85 25.51 -7.81
C ASN A 31 -27.57 24.49 -6.93
N THR A 32 -27.81 24.88 -5.67
CA THR A 32 -28.57 24.08 -4.69
C THR A 32 -30.05 24.04 -5.00
N GLU A 33 -30.54 25.03 -5.75
CA GLU A 33 -31.92 25.15 -6.19
C GLU A 33 -31.98 24.89 -7.69
N PHE A 34 -32.12 23.62 -8.07
CA PHE A 34 -32.47 23.26 -9.44
C PHE A 34 -33.97 23.01 -9.51
N THR A 35 -34.66 23.83 -10.29
CA THR A 35 -36.07 23.58 -10.63
C THR A 35 -36.09 22.81 -11.95
N VAL A 36 -36.51 21.55 -11.91
CA VAL A 36 -36.83 20.82 -13.14
C VAL A 36 -38.08 21.45 -13.72
N SER A 37 -37.95 22.13 -14.85
CA SER A 37 -39.04 22.89 -15.49
C SER A 37 -40.22 22.01 -15.92
N ASP A 38 -39.97 20.74 -16.21
CA ASP A 38 -41.02 19.74 -16.49
C ASP A 38 -40.59 18.36 -15.95
N PRO A 39 -41.20 17.87 -14.85
CA PRO A 39 -40.85 16.57 -14.26
C PRO A 39 -41.16 15.38 -15.18
N ARG A 40 -41.99 15.55 -16.21
CA ARG A 40 -42.32 14.49 -17.19
C ARG A 40 -41.23 14.27 -18.22
N LYS A 41 -40.38 15.27 -18.44
CA LYS A 41 -39.23 15.21 -19.35
C LYS A 41 -37.95 14.75 -18.66
N MET A 42 -38.02 14.44 -17.37
CA MET A 42 -36.88 13.92 -16.63
C MET A 42 -36.64 12.46 -17.04
N PRO A 43 -35.47 12.12 -17.62
CA PRO A 43 -35.15 10.75 -17.97
C PRO A 43 -34.98 9.94 -16.68
N ILE A 44 -35.97 9.12 -16.34
CA ILE A 44 -35.86 8.16 -15.24
C ILE A 44 -35.05 6.98 -15.78
N VAL A 45 -33.79 6.90 -15.38
CA VAL A 45 -32.95 5.74 -15.66
C VAL A 45 -33.34 4.66 -14.66
N PRO A 46 -33.91 3.51 -15.09
CA PRO A 46 -34.21 2.44 -14.17
C PRO A 46 -32.90 1.92 -13.56
N GLU A 47 -32.97 1.48 -12.31
CA GLU A 47 -31.83 0.83 -11.67
C GLU A 47 -31.39 -0.40 -12.47
N LYS A 48 -30.12 -0.77 -12.29
CA LYS A 48 -29.60 -1.97 -12.95
C LYS A 48 -30.46 -3.17 -12.52
N PRO A 49 -30.86 -4.06 -13.44
CA PRO A 49 -31.66 -5.24 -13.08
C PRO A 49 -30.92 -6.18 -12.10
N ASN A 50 -29.59 -6.05 -11.99
CA ASN A 50 -28.76 -6.77 -11.04
C ASN A 50 -28.41 -5.95 -9.79
N TYR A 51 -29.12 -4.84 -9.54
CA TYR A 51 -28.95 -4.06 -8.33
C TYR A 51 -29.52 -4.85 -7.16
N THR A 52 -28.62 -5.40 -6.34
CA THR A 52 -28.95 -6.06 -5.09
C THR A 52 -28.45 -5.15 -3.98
N THR A 53 -29.36 -4.74 -3.09
CA THR A 53 -28.97 -4.03 -1.86
C THR A 53 -28.49 -5.09 -0.88
N PRO A 54 -27.18 -5.19 -0.60
CA PRO A 54 -26.72 -6.12 0.43
C PRO A 54 -27.34 -5.73 1.77
N ALA A 55 -27.76 -6.72 2.56
CA ALA A 55 -28.26 -6.46 3.91
C ALA A 55 -27.19 -5.70 4.70
N SER A 56 -27.58 -4.60 5.36
CA SER A 56 -26.65 -3.71 6.07
C SER A 56 -25.84 -4.40 7.16
N GLN A 57 -26.33 -5.54 7.68
CA GLN A 57 -25.63 -6.43 8.61
C GLN A 57 -26.09 -7.87 8.35
N PRO A 58 -25.36 -8.67 7.56
CA PRO A 58 -25.70 -10.07 7.36
C PRO A 58 -25.47 -10.87 8.65
N THR A 59 -26.41 -11.73 9.00
CA THR A 59 -26.25 -12.68 10.12
C THR A 59 -25.14 -13.67 9.78
N GLU A 60 -24.42 -14.18 10.78
CA GLU A 60 -23.32 -15.15 10.59
C GLU A 60 -23.75 -16.38 9.74
N GLN A 61 -24.98 -16.85 9.94
CA GLN A 61 -25.57 -17.94 9.15
C GLN A 61 -25.74 -17.58 7.67
N GLN A 62 -26.11 -16.34 7.36
CA GLN A 62 -26.24 -15.87 5.97
C GLN A 62 -24.87 -15.73 5.31
N LEU A 63 -23.86 -15.34 6.10
CA LEU A 63 -22.49 -15.21 5.63
C LEU A 63 -21.88 -16.59 5.33
N GLN A 64 -22.10 -17.59 6.19
CA GLN A 64 -21.72 -18.98 5.95
C GLN A 64 -22.44 -19.55 4.72
N ALA A 65 -23.76 -19.36 4.60
CA ALA A 65 -24.51 -19.86 3.43
C ALA A 65 -24.04 -19.21 2.11
N ALA A 66 -23.71 -17.91 2.13
CA ALA A 66 -23.16 -17.22 0.97
C ALA A 66 -21.75 -17.74 0.63
N HIS A 67 -20.92 -17.97 1.64
CA HIS A 67 -19.59 -18.55 1.48
C HIS A 67 -19.67 -19.97 0.88
N ASP A 68 -20.51 -20.84 1.41
CA ASP A 68 -20.71 -22.21 0.90
C ASP A 68 -21.21 -22.22 -0.54
N LYS A 69 -22.12 -21.29 -0.89
CA LYS A 69 -22.61 -21.11 -2.26
C LYS A 69 -21.48 -20.67 -3.19
N LEU A 70 -20.62 -19.75 -2.76
CA LEU A 70 -19.45 -19.34 -3.53
C LEU A 70 -18.49 -20.51 -3.73
N VAL A 71 -18.11 -21.22 -2.67
CA VAL A 71 -17.23 -22.40 -2.74
C VAL A 71 -17.78 -23.45 -3.71
N THR A 72 -19.10 -23.67 -3.72
CA THR A 72 -19.75 -24.63 -4.61
C THR A 72 -19.72 -24.19 -6.08
N LEU A 73 -19.93 -22.90 -6.35
CA LEU A 73 -19.95 -22.35 -7.71
C LEU A 73 -18.55 -22.15 -8.29
N THR A 74 -17.55 -21.94 -7.44
CA THR A 74 -16.17 -21.76 -7.87
C THR A 74 -15.47 -23.11 -8.06
N ASN A 75 -14.66 -23.22 -9.12
CA ASN A 75 -13.81 -24.41 -9.32
C ASN A 75 -12.62 -24.47 -8.34
N PHE A 76 -12.36 -23.38 -7.61
CA PHE A 76 -11.19 -23.25 -6.75
C PHE A 76 -11.52 -23.72 -5.32
N LYS A 77 -11.38 -25.03 -5.08
CA LYS A 77 -11.79 -25.66 -3.81
C LYS A 77 -10.78 -25.52 -2.66
N HIS A 78 -9.55 -25.07 -2.93
CA HIS A 78 -8.46 -25.06 -1.95
C HIS A 78 -7.57 -23.80 -2.06
N THR A 79 -8.14 -22.62 -2.30
CA THR A 79 -7.37 -21.37 -2.47
C THR A 79 -6.55 -21.00 -1.25
N GLU A 80 -7.11 -21.23 -0.05
CA GLU A 80 -6.48 -20.86 1.22
C GLU A 80 -5.42 -21.85 1.69
N HIS A 81 -5.35 -23.04 1.06
CA HIS A 81 -4.43 -24.09 1.45
C HIS A 81 -3.18 -24.09 0.59
N LEU A 82 -2.02 -24.31 1.23
CA LEU A 82 -0.79 -24.55 0.49
C LEU A 82 -0.89 -25.89 -0.26
N PRO A 83 -0.25 -26.02 -1.44
CA PRO A 83 -0.25 -27.28 -2.21
C PRO A 83 0.21 -28.50 -1.40
N SER A 84 1.14 -28.31 -0.46
CA SER A 84 1.63 -29.37 0.44
C SER A 84 0.65 -29.81 1.53
N GLN A 85 -0.42 -29.05 1.76
CA GLN A 85 -1.53 -29.43 2.65
C GLN A 85 -2.60 -30.23 1.90
N VAL A 86 -2.75 -29.96 0.60
CA VAL A 86 -3.78 -30.58 -0.25
C VAL A 86 -3.29 -31.91 -0.83
N TYR A 87 -2.03 -31.94 -1.28
CA TYR A 87 -1.45 -33.10 -1.95
C TYR A 87 -0.36 -33.73 -1.08
N ALA A 88 -0.32 -35.07 -1.05
CA ALA A 88 0.73 -35.80 -0.32
C ALA A 88 2.11 -35.68 -1.01
N LEU A 89 2.11 -35.54 -2.33
CA LEU A 89 3.30 -35.42 -3.18
C LEU A 89 3.07 -34.33 -4.25
N PRO A 90 4.13 -33.73 -4.80
CA PRO A 90 4.00 -32.76 -5.89
C PRO A 90 3.29 -33.41 -7.09
N ALA A 91 2.18 -32.82 -7.54
CA ALA A 91 1.41 -33.35 -8.66
C ALA A 91 1.98 -32.94 -10.03
N THR A 92 2.80 -31.89 -10.08
CA THR A 92 3.39 -31.36 -11.31
C THR A 92 4.85 -30.98 -11.08
N GLY A 93 5.67 -30.95 -12.15
CA GLY A 93 7.09 -30.61 -12.05
C GLY A 93 7.36 -29.22 -11.46
N ASN A 94 6.48 -28.25 -11.71
CA ASN A 94 6.60 -26.91 -11.10
C ASN A 94 6.36 -26.94 -9.59
N MET A 95 5.52 -27.86 -9.10
CA MET A 95 5.27 -28.01 -7.67
C MET A 95 6.43 -28.67 -6.95
N GLU A 96 7.28 -29.47 -7.62
CA GLU A 96 8.44 -30.11 -6.98
C GLU A 96 9.36 -29.10 -6.30
N TYR A 97 9.50 -27.92 -6.91
CA TYR A 97 10.25 -26.81 -6.35
C TYR A 97 9.52 -26.22 -5.14
N GLY A 98 10.09 -26.39 -3.96
CA GLY A 98 9.60 -25.77 -2.73
C GLY A 98 8.37 -26.46 -2.11
N PHE A 99 7.91 -27.61 -2.63
CA PHE A 99 6.80 -28.37 -2.05
C PHE A 99 7.00 -28.66 -0.56
N PHE A 100 8.21 -29.06 -0.20
CA PHE A 100 8.61 -29.39 1.16
C PHE A 100 9.24 -28.21 1.92
N SER A 101 9.16 -26.98 1.39
CA SER A 101 9.83 -25.79 1.96
C SER A 101 9.35 -25.44 3.38
N SER A 102 8.09 -25.75 3.70
CA SER A 102 7.51 -25.51 5.03
C SER A 102 8.14 -26.37 6.12
N LYS A 103 8.76 -27.50 5.76
CA LYS A 103 9.48 -28.39 6.68
C LYS A 103 10.95 -28.40 6.30
N GLN A 104 11.77 -27.67 7.06
CA GLN A 104 13.21 -27.73 6.88
C GLN A 104 13.67 -29.17 7.13
N LEU A 105 14.14 -29.86 6.09
CA LEU A 105 14.54 -31.28 6.17
C LEU A 105 15.73 -31.49 7.10
N MET A 106 16.55 -30.45 7.28
CA MET A 106 17.66 -30.41 8.23
C MET A 106 17.72 -29.02 8.86
N GLU A 107 18.13 -28.95 10.12
CA GLU A 107 18.45 -27.67 10.75
C GLU A 107 19.61 -27.00 10.02
N ARG A 108 19.58 -25.66 9.93
CA ARG A 108 20.66 -24.92 9.26
C ARG A 108 21.87 -25.01 10.15
N ASP A 109 22.97 -25.54 9.62
CA ASP A 109 24.23 -25.57 10.34
C ASP A 109 24.73 -24.14 10.59
N ASN A 110 24.98 -23.81 11.87
CA ASN A 110 25.48 -22.51 12.28
C ASN A 110 26.92 -22.26 11.79
N MET A 111 27.66 -23.31 11.46
CA MET A 111 29.04 -23.22 10.97
C MET A 111 29.13 -22.44 9.64
N PHE A 112 28.10 -22.52 8.80
CA PHE A 112 28.06 -21.86 7.48
C PHE A 112 27.22 -20.57 7.47
N GLN A 113 26.70 -20.14 8.62
CA GLN A 113 25.91 -18.92 8.72
C GLN A 113 26.81 -17.68 8.85
N HIS A 114 27.32 -17.19 7.72
CA HIS A 114 28.14 -15.96 7.64
C HIS A 114 27.31 -14.75 7.23
N ASN A 115 26.21 -14.50 7.96
CA ASN A 115 25.37 -13.33 7.71
C ASN A 115 26.17 -12.06 8.01
N LYS A 116 26.25 -11.15 7.05
CA LYS A 116 26.89 -9.84 7.24
C LYS A 116 25.98 -8.99 8.11
N GLY A 117 26.26 -8.96 9.41
CA GLY A 117 25.61 -8.04 10.35
C GLY A 117 25.98 -6.57 10.07
N HIS A 118 25.26 -5.65 10.69
CA HIS A 118 25.60 -4.23 10.64
C HIS A 118 26.89 -3.96 11.43
N CYS A 119 27.88 -3.33 10.80
CA CYS A 119 29.05 -2.78 11.48
C CYS A 119 28.77 -1.38 12.00
N ASP A 120 29.63 -0.86 12.87
CA ASP A 120 29.41 0.43 13.55
C ASP A 120 29.27 1.60 12.58
N VAL A 121 30.01 1.57 11.47
CA VAL A 121 29.88 2.54 10.38
C VAL A 121 28.48 2.51 9.76
N THR A 122 27.94 1.31 9.48
CA THR A 122 26.58 1.18 8.93
C THR A 122 25.50 1.55 9.93
N LYS A 123 25.69 1.26 11.23
CA LYS A 123 24.76 1.68 12.30
C LYS A 123 24.75 3.20 12.46
N TYR A 124 25.92 3.83 12.47
CA TYR A 124 26.07 5.28 12.47
C TYR A 124 25.41 5.91 11.24
N ALA A 125 25.64 5.35 10.05
CA ALA A 125 25.03 5.86 8.83
C ALA A 125 23.50 5.80 8.87
N ALA A 126 22.95 4.70 9.40
CA ALA A 126 21.51 4.54 9.58
C ALA A 126 20.93 5.57 10.58
N SER A 127 21.56 5.74 11.75
CA SER A 127 21.10 6.70 12.75
C SER A 127 21.22 8.15 12.27
N TYR A 128 22.32 8.49 11.60
CA TYR A 128 22.54 9.82 11.04
C TYR A 128 21.48 10.15 9.97
N THR A 129 21.17 9.21 9.08
CA THR A 129 20.14 9.39 8.05
C THR A 129 18.76 9.59 8.67
N ALA A 130 18.45 8.84 9.74
CA ALA A 130 17.20 8.99 10.47
C ALA A 130 17.05 10.37 11.13
N MET A 131 18.15 10.97 11.62
CA MET A 131 18.15 12.28 12.28
C MET A 131 18.16 13.46 11.30
N THR A 132 18.94 13.36 10.23
CA THR A 132 19.25 14.50 9.34
C THR A 132 18.53 14.43 7.99
N GLY A 133 17.90 13.30 7.67
CA GLY A 133 17.27 13.05 6.37
C GLY A 133 18.24 12.83 5.22
N VAL A 134 19.56 12.87 5.49
CA VAL A 134 20.63 12.76 4.49
C VAL A 134 21.68 11.79 5.00
N THR A 135 22.30 11.01 4.12
CA THR A 135 23.35 10.07 4.56
C THR A 135 24.63 10.83 4.95
N PRO A 136 25.41 10.34 5.94
CA PRO A 136 26.65 11.02 6.33
C PRO A 136 27.75 10.99 5.26
N PHE A 137 27.56 10.22 4.19
CA PHE A 137 28.44 10.16 3.02
C PHE A 137 27.92 10.99 1.84
N HIS A 138 26.89 11.81 2.08
CA HIS A 138 26.38 12.72 1.07
C HIS A 138 27.38 13.84 0.83
N ASN A 139 28.09 13.80 -0.31
CA ASN A 139 29.02 14.85 -0.71
C ASN A 139 28.27 16.15 -1.01
N THR A 140 28.30 17.10 -0.09
CA THR A 140 27.81 18.48 -0.31
C THR A 140 28.79 19.33 -1.10
N HIS A 141 30.05 18.88 -1.22
CA HIS A 141 31.06 19.50 -2.07
C HIS A 141 31.49 18.49 -3.15
N GLY A 142 31.25 18.87 -4.41
CA GLY A 142 31.50 18.04 -5.58
C GLY A 142 32.96 17.59 -5.74
N ALA A 143 33.13 16.64 -6.66
CA ALA A 143 34.41 16.14 -7.17
C ALA A 143 35.56 17.16 -7.11
N GLY A 144 36.62 16.86 -6.36
CA GLY A 144 37.81 17.74 -6.34
C GLY A 144 38.75 17.55 -5.15
N GLY A 145 39.13 16.32 -4.81
CA GLY A 145 40.14 16.06 -3.79
C GLY A 145 41.57 16.08 -4.38
N ALA A 146 42.20 17.25 -4.45
CA ALA A 146 43.66 17.44 -4.29
C ALA A 146 44.09 18.90 -4.52
N ALA A 147 44.03 19.74 -3.48
CA ALA A 147 44.79 21.00 -3.46
C ALA A 147 45.20 21.39 -2.04
N ALA A 148 46.48 21.11 -1.76
CA ALA A 148 47.43 21.93 -1.01
C ALA A 148 47.10 22.42 0.42
N THR A 149 47.77 21.82 1.40
CA THR A 149 48.23 22.55 2.60
C THR A 149 49.74 22.82 2.47
N LYS A 150 50.13 24.04 2.07
CA LYS A 150 51.48 24.58 2.33
C LYS A 150 51.53 25.02 3.80
N LYS A 151 52.41 24.39 4.59
CA LYS A 151 52.79 24.88 5.92
C LYS A 151 53.81 26.02 5.78
N LYS A 152 53.61 27.09 6.54
CA LYS A 152 54.68 27.98 7.03
C LYS A 152 55.21 27.42 8.33
#